data_AF-A0A484UFR7-F1
#
_entry.id   AF-A0A484UFR7-F1
#
_cell.length_a   1.000
_cell.length_b   1.000
_cell.length_c   1.000
_cell.angle_alpha   90.00
_cell.angle_beta   90.00
_cell.angle_gamma   90.00
#
_symmetry.space_group_name_H-M   'P 1'
#
loop_
_entity.id
_entity.type
_entity.pdbx_description
1 polymer ?
#
loop_
_entity_poly.entity_id
_entity_poly.type
_entity_poly.pdbx_seq_one_letter_code
_entity_poly.pdbx_strand_id
1 'polypeptide(L)'
;MAARRPLARREARLEVLRTRLAHRRPDVRRAAERLARVQAALAQAGRRLTPARQAALQALSGQLRALDPQQTLARGYAIARDTDGRIVRDAGTLARGARLSLRFARGEAQADVRDVTPEDGAA
;
A
#
# COMPACT_ATOMS: atom_id res chain seq x y z
N MET A 1 25.71 -23.24 78.96
CA MET A 1 24.69 -22.88 77.94
C MET A 1 24.66 -21.36 77.67
N ALA A 2 25.66 -20.77 76.99
CA ALA A 2 25.68 -19.32 76.72
C ALA A 2 25.90 -18.92 75.23
N ALA A 3 26.27 -19.86 74.35
CA ALA A 3 26.63 -19.56 72.96
C ALA A 3 25.46 -19.60 71.95
N ARG A 4 24.22 -19.94 72.37
CA ARG A 4 23.06 -20.07 71.45
C ARG A 4 22.45 -18.73 70.99
N ARG A 5 22.49 -17.70 71.84
CA ARG A 5 21.92 -16.36 71.55
C ARG A 5 22.59 -15.60 70.39
N PRO A 6 23.93 -15.60 70.22
CA PRO A 6 24.56 -14.92 69.09
C PRO A 6 24.30 -15.60 67.73
N LEU A 7 24.02 -16.91 67.71
CA LEU A 7 23.74 -17.66 66.48
C LEU A 7 22.32 -17.36 65.96
N ALA A 8 21.32 -17.40 66.84
CA ALA A 8 19.94 -17.08 66.51
C ALA A 8 19.76 -15.64 65.95
N ARG A 9 20.52 -14.66 66.47
CA ARG A 9 20.50 -13.28 65.94
C ARG A 9 21.09 -13.17 64.54
N ARG A 10 22.12 -13.97 64.24
CA ARG A 10 22.75 -14.00 62.90
C ARG A 10 21.82 -14.66 61.88
N GLU A 11 21.14 -15.75 62.26
CA GLU A 11 20.13 -16.42 61.44
C GLU A 11 18.95 -15.50 61.13
N ALA A 12 18.39 -14.83 62.13
CA ALA A 12 17.30 -13.87 61.93
C ALA A 12 17.71 -12.72 60.99
N ARG A 13 18.96 -12.23 61.09
CA ARG A 13 19.49 -11.20 60.19
C ARG A 13 19.65 -11.70 58.76
N LEU A 14 20.08 -12.95 58.57
CA LEU A 14 20.17 -13.57 57.25
C LEU A 14 18.79 -13.74 56.61
N GLU A 15 17.77 -14.14 57.36
CA GLU A 15 16.41 -14.27 56.83
C GLU A 15 15.79 -12.93 56.42
N VAL A 16 16.03 -11.87 57.19
CA VAL A 16 15.60 -10.52 56.82
C VAL A 16 16.32 -10.05 55.55
N LEU A 17 17.62 -10.31 55.41
CA LEU A 17 18.38 -9.95 54.21
C LEU A 17 17.95 -10.76 52.98
N ARG A 18 17.69 -12.07 53.14
CA ARG A 18 17.15 -12.94 52.09
C ARG A 18 15.78 -12.47 51.62
N THR A 19 14.89 -12.16 52.56
CA THR A 19 13.57 -11.62 52.25
C THR A 19 13.67 -10.30 51.51
N ARG A 20 14.50 -9.36 51.98
CA ARG A 20 14.71 -8.06 51.30
C ARG A 20 15.28 -8.23 49.89
N LEU A 21 16.23 -9.15 49.71
CA LEU A 21 16.81 -9.45 48.40
C LEU A 21 15.78 -10.05 47.44
N ALA A 22 14.94 -10.98 47.92
CA ALA A 22 13.86 -11.56 47.13
C ALA A 22 12.85 -10.50 46.68
N HIS A 23 12.48 -9.56 47.55
CA HIS A 23 11.54 -8.47 47.24
C HIS A 23 12.15 -7.36 46.36
N ARG A 24 13.47 -7.23 46.32
CA ARG A 24 14.17 -6.26 45.45
C ARG A 24 14.54 -6.82 44.08
N ARG A 25 14.42 -8.14 43.87
CA ARG A 25 14.72 -8.77 42.57
C ARG A 25 13.57 -8.51 41.59
N PRO A 26 13.84 -7.93 40.41
CA PRO A 26 12.82 -7.77 39.38
C PRO A 26 12.31 -9.13 38.92
N ASP A 27 10.99 -9.23 38.71
CA ASP A 27 10.35 -10.43 38.17
C ASP A 27 10.58 -10.50 36.64
N VAL A 28 11.76 -10.99 36.28
CA VAL A 28 12.20 -11.14 34.87
C VAL A 28 11.24 -12.04 34.09
N ARG A 29 10.64 -13.02 34.74
CA ARG A 29 9.69 -13.94 34.11
C ARG A 29 8.42 -13.19 33.69
N ARG A 30 7.83 -12.38 34.58
CA ARG A 30 6.68 -11.54 34.20
C ARG A 30 7.01 -10.55 33.09
N ALA A 31 8.22 -9.97 33.11
CA ALA A 31 8.66 -9.07 32.05
C ALA A 31 8.79 -9.81 30.70
N ALA A 32 9.37 -11.01 30.69
CA ALA A 32 9.48 -11.85 29.50
C ALA A 32 8.11 -12.29 28.97
N GLU A 33 7.18 -12.70 29.84
CA GLU A 33 5.80 -13.05 29.47
C GLU A 33 5.04 -11.84 28.89
N ARG A 34 5.30 -10.63 29.40
CA ARG A 34 4.73 -9.40 28.82
C ARG A 34 5.32 -9.11 27.44
N LEU A 35 6.64 -9.24 27.28
CA LEU A 35 7.30 -9.04 26.00
C LEU A 35 6.78 -10.02 24.94
N ALA A 36 6.69 -11.31 25.28
CA ALA A 36 6.18 -12.35 24.38
C ALA A 36 4.74 -12.06 23.92
N ARG A 37 3.88 -11.60 24.84
CA ARG A 37 2.49 -11.19 24.50
C ARG A 37 2.45 -10.01 23.53
N VAL A 38 3.25 -8.97 23.77
CA VAL A 38 3.30 -7.80 22.88
C VAL A 38 3.86 -8.18 21.50
N GLN A 39 4.90 -9.02 21.45
CA GLN A 39 5.46 -9.52 20.20
C GLN A 39 4.44 -10.34 19.38
N ALA A 40 3.70 -11.23 20.03
CA ALA A 40 2.65 -12.02 19.39
C ALA A 40 1.53 -11.14 18.83
N ALA A 41 1.06 -10.15 19.62
CA ALA A 41 0.03 -9.21 19.19
C ALA A 41 0.49 -8.37 17.99
N LEU A 42 1.73 -7.87 18.01
CA LEU A 42 2.31 -7.10 16.91
C LEU A 42 2.41 -7.95 15.63
N ALA A 43 2.91 -9.18 15.74
CA ALA A 43 3.01 -10.09 14.61
C ALA A 43 1.64 -10.41 14.01
N GLN A 44 0.62 -10.63 14.85
CA GLN A 44 -0.74 -10.90 14.40
C GLN A 44 -1.36 -9.67 13.71
N ALA A 45 -1.16 -8.47 14.26
CA ALA A 45 -1.62 -7.23 13.64
C ALA A 45 -0.96 -7.01 12.27
N GLY A 46 0.35 -7.21 12.18
CA GLY A 46 1.10 -7.11 10.92
C GLY A 46 0.60 -8.09 9.86
N ARG A 47 0.34 -9.35 10.24
CA ARG A 47 -0.20 -10.39 9.34
C ARG A 47 -1.62 -10.07 8.84
N ARG A 48 -2.42 -9.32 9.60
CA ARG A 48 -3.79 -8.94 9.20
C ARG A 48 -3.82 -7.69 8.33
N LEU A 49 -3.10 -6.64 8.74
CA LEU A 49 -3.19 -5.32 8.10
C LEU A 49 -2.44 -5.23 6.77
N THR A 50 -1.29 -5.90 6.66
CA THR A 50 -0.42 -5.82 5.48
C THR A 50 -1.07 -6.41 4.22
N PRO A 51 -1.57 -7.65 4.20
CA PRO A 51 -2.14 -8.24 2.98
C PRO A 51 -3.41 -7.51 2.53
N ALA A 52 -4.27 -7.09 3.46
CA ALA A 52 -5.49 -6.34 3.13
C ALA A 52 -5.17 -5.01 2.44
N ARG A 53 -4.18 -4.26 2.94
CA ARG A 53 -3.72 -3.01 2.30
C ARG A 53 -3.04 -3.26 0.97
N GLN A 54 -2.24 -4.33 0.84
CA GLN A 54 -1.60 -4.71 -0.42
C GLN A 54 -2.64 -5.07 -1.49
N ALA A 55 -3.66 -5.85 -1.15
CA ALA A 55 -4.73 -6.21 -2.08
C ALA A 55 -5.53 -4.98 -2.54
N ALA A 56 -5.85 -4.06 -1.62
CA ALA A 56 -6.53 -2.82 -1.97
C ALA A 56 -5.70 -1.93 -2.91
N LEU A 57 -4.39 -1.80 -2.66
CA LEU A 57 -3.48 -1.07 -3.54
C LEU A 57 -3.36 -1.72 -4.92
N GLN A 58 -3.31 -3.05 -4.99
CA GLN A 58 -3.27 -3.78 -6.25
C GLN A 58 -4.56 -3.58 -7.06
N ALA A 59 -5.72 -3.66 -6.40
CA ALA A 59 -7.01 -3.42 -7.04
C ALA A 59 -7.13 -1.99 -7.59
N LEU A 60 -6.77 -0.99 -6.79
CA LEU A 60 -6.78 0.41 -7.22
C LEU A 60 -5.79 0.67 -8.36
N SER A 61 -4.60 0.07 -8.30
CA SER A 61 -3.62 0.14 -9.39
C SER A 61 -4.12 -0.52 -10.67
N GLY A 62 -4.84 -1.63 -10.56
CA GLY A 62 -5.50 -2.29 -11.70
C GLY A 62 -6.59 -1.42 -12.33
N GLN A 63 -7.40 -0.75 -11.51
CA GLN A 63 -8.42 0.20 -11.98
C GLN A 63 -7.80 1.41 -12.65
N LEU A 64 -6.74 1.98 -12.07
CA LEU A 64 -6.00 3.09 -12.68
C LEU A 64 -5.39 2.67 -14.02
N ARG A 65 -4.82 1.48 -14.12
CA ARG A 65 -4.30 0.92 -15.37
C ARG A 65 -5.36 0.71 -16.43
N ALA A 66 -6.57 0.30 -16.05
CA ALA A 66 -7.71 0.14 -16.96
C ALA A 66 -8.26 1.49 -17.44
N LEU A 67 -8.15 2.53 -16.60
CA LEU A 67 -8.55 3.90 -16.93
C LEU A 67 -7.43 4.70 -17.62
N ASP A 68 -6.21 4.17 -17.69
CA ASP A 68 -5.08 4.88 -18.28
C ASP A 68 -5.13 4.80 -19.82
N PRO A 69 -5.48 5.91 -20.52
CA PRO A 69 -5.50 5.95 -21.97
C PRO A 69 -4.12 5.66 -22.57
N GLN A 70 -3.02 5.74 -21.81
CA GLN A 70 -1.70 5.34 -22.29
C GLN A 70 -1.61 3.86 -22.67
N GLN A 71 -2.37 2.96 -22.02
CA GLN A 71 -2.36 1.54 -22.42
C GLN A 71 -3.10 1.31 -23.74
N THR A 72 -4.20 2.04 -23.98
CA THR A 72 -4.86 2.04 -25.28
C THR A 72 -3.94 2.59 -26.35
N LEU A 73 -3.23 3.70 -26.07
CA LEU A 73 -2.24 4.25 -26.99
C LEU A 73 -1.06 3.30 -27.24
N ALA A 74 -0.58 2.59 -26.21
CA ALA A 74 0.53 1.63 -26.30
C ALA A 74 0.19 0.39 -27.15
N ARG A 75 -1.09 0.07 -27.32
CA ARG A 75 -1.58 -0.99 -28.23
C ARG A 75 -1.57 -0.57 -29.71
N GLY A 76 -1.08 0.64 -30.02
CA GLY A 76 -0.96 1.15 -31.39
C GLY A 76 -2.12 2.04 -31.84
N TYR A 77 -3.02 2.41 -30.93
CA TYR A 77 -4.09 3.38 -31.21
C TYR A 77 -3.59 4.81 -31.02
N ALA A 78 -4.22 5.76 -31.72
CA ALA A 78 -3.99 7.19 -31.54
C ALA A 78 -5.30 7.87 -31.11
N ILE A 79 -5.21 8.88 -30.25
CA ILE A 79 -6.35 9.74 -29.92
C ILE A 79 -6.33 10.92 -30.89
N ALA A 80 -7.36 11.02 -31.73
CA ALA A 80 -7.56 12.15 -32.62
C ALA A 80 -8.31 13.28 -31.90
N ARG A 81 -7.79 14.51 -32.01
CA ARG A 81 -8.42 15.73 -31.52
C ARG A 81 -8.58 16.73 -32.64
N ASP A 82 -9.68 17.44 -32.64
CA ASP A 82 -9.89 18.60 -33.52
C ASP A 82 -9.08 19.81 -33.01
N THR A 83 -9.03 20.86 -33.82
CA THR A 83 -8.49 22.19 -33.53
C THR A 83 -8.99 22.79 -32.21
N ASP A 84 -10.25 22.51 -31.84
CA ASP A 84 -10.85 22.90 -30.55
C ASP A 84 -10.43 22.01 -29.36
N GLY A 85 -9.59 21.00 -29.59
CA GLY A 85 -9.13 20.05 -28.58
C GLY A 85 -10.14 18.96 -28.19
N ARG A 86 -11.31 18.90 -28.86
CA ARG A 86 -12.33 17.87 -28.66
C ARG A 86 -11.88 16.54 -29.28
N ILE A 87 -12.15 15.43 -28.59
CA ILE A 87 -11.85 14.08 -29.10
C ILE A 87 -12.82 13.74 -30.22
N VAL A 88 -12.29 13.41 -31.39
CA VAL A 88 -13.08 12.96 -32.54
C VAL A 88 -13.33 11.46 -32.37
N ARG A 89 -14.61 11.09 -32.31
CA ARG A 89 -15.05 9.68 -32.17
C ARG A 89 -15.78 9.16 -33.41
N ASP A 90 -16.33 10.07 -34.20
CA ASP A 90 -17.12 9.78 -35.38
C ASP A 90 -16.51 10.50 -36.58
N ALA A 91 -16.18 9.73 -37.62
CA ALA A 91 -15.63 10.26 -38.86
C ALA A 91 -16.62 11.18 -39.59
N GLY A 92 -17.94 10.98 -39.44
CA GLY A 92 -18.97 11.82 -40.05
C GLY A 92 -19.00 13.26 -39.53
N THR A 93 -18.37 13.53 -38.39
CA THR A 93 -18.23 14.89 -37.84
C THR A 93 -17.06 15.66 -38.46
N LEU A 94 -16.21 14.99 -39.25
CA LEU A 94 -15.04 15.60 -39.88
C LEU A 94 -15.37 16.16 -41.25
N ALA A 95 -14.80 17.32 -41.55
CA ALA A 95 -14.80 17.89 -42.89
C ALA A 95 -13.50 17.57 -43.63
N ARG A 96 -13.56 17.43 -44.95
CA ARG A 96 -12.36 17.37 -45.79
C ARG A 96 -11.53 18.64 -45.62
N GLY A 97 -10.23 18.48 -45.38
CA GLY A 97 -9.30 19.56 -45.06
C GLY A 97 -9.24 19.95 -43.59
N ALA A 98 -10.05 19.32 -42.71
CA ALA A 98 -9.96 19.54 -41.28
C ALA A 98 -8.59 19.11 -40.74
N ARG A 99 -8.03 19.90 -39.82
CA ARG A 99 -6.76 19.61 -39.16
C ARG A 99 -7.00 18.90 -37.84
N LEU A 100 -6.29 17.80 -37.64
CA LEU A 100 -6.37 16.96 -36.47
C LEU A 100 -5.01 16.87 -35.78
N SER A 101 -5.04 16.83 -34.45
CA SER A 101 -3.92 16.43 -33.62
C SER A 101 -4.07 14.98 -33.23
N LEU A 102 -3.10 14.14 -33.62
CA LEU A 102 -3.04 12.74 -33.28
C LEU A 102 -2.03 12.55 -32.15
N ARG A 103 -2.51 12.09 -31.00
CA ARG A 103 -1.65 11.73 -29.87
C ARG A 103 -1.40 10.23 -29.85
N PHE A 104 -0.13 9.85 -29.85
CA PHE A 104 0.32 8.46 -29.77
C PHE A 104 0.83 8.13 -28.37
N ALA A 105 1.23 6.87 -28.13
CA ALA A 105 1.88 6.48 -26.88
C ALA A 105 3.14 7.30 -26.60
N ARG A 106 3.84 7.72 -27.65
CA ARG A 106 5.01 8.59 -27.60
C ARG A 106 4.90 9.62 -28.72
N GLY A 107 4.80 10.89 -28.31
CA GLY A 107 4.73 12.01 -29.24
C GLY A 107 3.33 12.30 -29.79
N GLU A 108 3.28 13.34 -30.61
CA GLU A 108 2.07 13.90 -31.21
C GLU A 108 2.38 14.25 -32.67
N ALA A 109 1.38 14.13 -33.55
CA ALA A 109 1.48 14.54 -34.95
C ALA A 109 0.27 15.40 -35.34
N GLN A 110 0.44 16.26 -36.33
CA GLN A 110 -0.67 16.95 -36.99
C GLN A 110 -0.98 16.24 -38.31
N ALA A 111 -2.26 16.07 -38.61
CA ALA A 111 -2.76 15.44 -39.83
C ALA A 111 -3.91 16.25 -40.41
N ASP A 112 -4.00 16.31 -41.73
CA ASP A 112 -5.13 16.93 -42.42
C ASP A 112 -6.02 15.83 -43.05
N VAL A 113 -7.33 15.95 -42.88
CA VAL A 113 -8.32 14.98 -43.39
C VAL A 113 -8.41 15.10 -44.90
N ARG A 114 -8.00 14.06 -45.63
CA ARG A 114 -8.03 14.07 -47.11
C ARG A 114 -9.35 13.60 -47.70
N ASP A 115 -9.98 12.64 -47.04
CA ASP A 115 -11.24 12.04 -47.44
C ASP A 115 -11.95 11.53 -46.18
N VAL A 116 -13.29 11.51 -46.21
CA VAL A 116 -14.12 11.04 -45.10
C VAL A 116 -15.11 10.03 -45.68
N THR A 117 -14.95 8.78 -45.27
CA THR A 117 -15.92 7.73 -45.56
C THR A 117 -16.72 7.51 -44.28
N PRO A 118 -17.92 8.09 -44.14
CA PRO A 118 -18.79 7.74 -43.03
C PRO A 118 -19.16 6.26 -43.14
N GLU A 119 -19.29 5.58 -42.01
CA GLU A 119 -19.78 4.21 -41.97
C GLU A 119 -21.31 4.26 -42.13
N ASP A 120 -21.80 3.90 -43.32
CA ASP A 120 -23.23 3.79 -43.60
C ASP A 120 -23.77 2.46 -43.01
N GLY A 121 -24.39 2.52 -41.82
CA GLY A 121 -25.23 1.46 -41.22
C GLY A 121 -24.73 0.93 -39.86
N ALA A 122 -25.57 0.60 -38.88
CA ALA A 122 -26.96 0.14 -38.93
C ALA A 122 -27.78 0.48 -37.66
N ALA A 123 -29.11 0.45 -37.87
CA ALA A 123 -30.25 0.42 -36.94
C ALA A 123 -30.01 0.12 -35.45
#